data_AF-A0A8E4BRS3-F1
#
_entry.id   AF-A0A8E4BRS3-F1
#
_cell.length_a   1.000
_cell.length_b   1.000
_cell.length_c   1.000
_cell.angle_alpha   90.00
_cell.angle_beta   90.00
_cell.angle_gamma   90.00
#
_symmetry.space_group_name_H-M   'P 1'
#
loop_
_entity.id
_entity.type
_entity.pdbx_description
1 polymer ?
#
loop_
_entity_poly.entity_id
_entity_poly.type
_entity_poly.pdbx_seq_one_letter_code
_entity_poly.pdbx_strand_id
1 'polypeptide(L)'
;MKKILISAAICSMLFTAGASANWITGEPSIMAVNGGEAAFHTSLSSAQRLDINLTSGTSGKADMIFSAEGYDDSLTLSSLPVKAVTETGTNGATYTDSKVTVTPLINDGNGQRFYLVDTGDGLGMTIVAYSKGSFKTAFSTSSFPETYGTGSFEVSKKAILFHGKNANGESTYTLTYDKKTGLFNAAKNA
;
A
#
# COMPACT_ATOMS: atom_id res chain seq x y z
N MET A 1 38.46 38.59 -33.16
CA MET A 1 37.40 38.51 -32.13
C MET A 1 36.57 37.27 -32.39
N LYS A 2 36.59 36.28 -31.48
CA LYS A 2 35.59 35.22 -31.29
C LYS A 2 35.92 34.54 -29.97
N LYS A 3 35.20 34.89 -28.90
CA LYS A 3 35.29 34.21 -27.60
C LYS A 3 34.19 33.15 -27.59
N ILE A 4 34.57 31.88 -27.53
CA ILE A 4 33.64 30.77 -27.37
C ILE A 4 33.38 30.64 -25.87
N LEU A 5 32.16 30.94 -25.43
CA LEU A 5 31.68 30.69 -24.08
C LEU A 5 31.07 29.28 -24.06
N ILE A 6 31.75 28.34 -23.42
CA ILE A 6 31.19 27.02 -23.10
C ILE A 6 30.40 27.17 -21.80
N SER A 7 29.08 27.19 -21.91
CA SER A 7 28.18 27.10 -20.76
C SER A 7 28.16 25.65 -20.29
N ALA A 8 28.77 25.37 -19.13
CA ALA A 8 28.62 24.09 -18.46
C ALA A 8 27.31 24.13 -17.65
N ALA A 9 26.27 23.48 -18.18
CA ALA A 9 25.07 23.19 -17.40
C ALA A 9 25.43 22.17 -16.32
N ILE A 10 25.51 22.61 -15.07
CA ILE A 10 25.65 21.73 -13.91
C ILE A 10 24.26 21.11 -13.68
N CYS A 11 24.01 19.95 -14.29
CA CYS A 11 22.95 19.06 -13.86
C CYS A 11 23.34 18.52 -12.48
N SER A 12 22.93 19.20 -11.41
CA SER A 12 23.00 18.65 -10.07
C SER A 12 21.97 17.52 -9.96
N MET A 13 22.37 16.31 -10.31
CA MET A 13 21.66 15.11 -9.90
C MET A 13 21.78 15.05 -8.37
N LEU A 14 20.72 15.48 -7.68
CA LEU A 14 20.55 15.19 -6.26
C LEU A 14 20.37 13.67 -6.16
N PHE A 15 21.48 12.95 -5.98
CA PHE A 15 21.43 11.60 -5.46
C PHE A 15 20.95 11.72 -4.02
N THR A 16 19.64 11.68 -3.80
CA THR A 16 19.10 11.33 -2.50
C THR A 16 19.52 9.89 -2.25
N ALA A 17 20.68 9.71 -1.62
CA ALA A 17 21.04 8.46 -0.97
C ALA A 17 20.03 8.24 0.16
N GLY A 18 18.85 7.73 -0.21
CA GLY A 18 17.88 7.25 0.74
C GLY A 18 18.55 6.10 1.48
N ALA A 19 18.79 6.26 2.78
CA ALA A 19 19.05 5.13 3.64
C ALA A 19 17.86 4.19 3.48
N SER A 20 18.03 3.11 2.71
CA SER A 20 17.00 2.09 2.54
C SER A 20 16.67 1.56 3.92
N ALA A 21 15.46 1.79 4.40
CA ALA A 21 15.00 1.19 5.63
C ALA A 21 15.11 -0.34 5.48
N ASN A 22 15.69 -1.01 6.48
CA ASN A 22 15.45 -2.44 6.61
C ASN A 22 13.99 -2.60 7.03
N TRP A 23 13.19 -3.27 6.21
CA TRP A 23 11.79 -3.54 6.54
C TRP A 23 11.68 -4.84 7.31
N ILE A 24 10.97 -4.80 8.44
CA ILE A 24 10.55 -5.99 9.18
C ILE A 24 9.08 -6.21 8.84
N THR A 25 8.77 -7.33 8.22
CA THR A 25 7.42 -7.71 7.80
C THR A 25 6.78 -8.59 8.87
N GLY A 26 5.59 -8.20 9.32
CA GLY A 26 4.76 -9.04 10.18
C GLY A 26 3.86 -9.97 9.37
N GLU A 27 3.23 -10.92 10.06
CA GLU A 27 2.27 -11.83 9.43
C GLU A 27 1.06 -11.06 8.87
N PRO A 28 0.67 -11.33 7.61
CA PRO A 28 -0.47 -10.67 7.00
C PRO A 28 -1.79 -11.17 7.58
N SER A 29 -2.75 -10.26 7.75
CA SER A 29 -4.16 -10.61 7.94
C SER A 29 -4.85 -10.64 6.58
N ILE A 30 -5.48 -11.77 6.24
CA ILE A 30 -6.17 -11.96 4.96
C ILE A 30 -7.66 -12.15 5.22
N MET A 31 -8.48 -11.38 4.53
CA MET A 31 -9.93 -11.55 4.49
C MET A 31 -10.35 -11.77 3.03
N ALA A 32 -11.10 -12.84 2.79
CA ALA A 32 -11.68 -13.17 1.49
C ALA A 32 -13.17 -13.46 1.66
N VAL A 33 -13.98 -12.94 0.74
CA VAL A 33 -15.44 -13.14 0.73
C VAL A 33 -15.88 -13.63 -0.64
N ASN A 34 -16.52 -14.80 -0.65
CA ASN A 34 -17.07 -15.49 -1.82
C ASN A 34 -18.58 -15.26 -1.93
N GLY A 35 -18.99 -14.02 -2.19
CA GLY A 35 -20.41 -13.64 -2.25
C GLY A 35 -20.93 -12.96 -0.98
N GLY A 36 -21.78 -11.95 -1.14
CA GLY A 36 -22.35 -11.16 -0.05
C GLY A 36 -21.36 -10.19 0.59
N GLU A 37 -21.58 -9.92 1.87
CA GLU A 37 -20.82 -8.99 2.71
C GLU A 37 -20.36 -9.71 3.98
N ALA A 38 -19.16 -9.41 4.44
CA ALA A 38 -18.69 -9.84 5.74
C ALA A 38 -17.98 -8.71 6.48
N ALA A 39 -18.09 -8.72 7.81
CA ALA A 39 -17.37 -7.85 8.71
C ALA A 39 -16.33 -8.68 9.48
N PHE A 40 -15.14 -8.12 9.68
CA PHE A 40 -14.04 -8.73 10.41
C PHE A 40 -13.38 -7.71 11.31
N HIS A 41 -13.07 -8.11 12.54
CA HIS A 41 -12.39 -7.28 13.53
C HIS A 41 -11.14 -8.02 14.00
N THR A 42 -9.98 -7.37 13.97
CA THR A 42 -8.72 -7.96 14.42
C THR A 42 -7.86 -6.98 15.21
N SER A 43 -7.02 -7.54 16.09
CA SER A 43 -5.99 -6.78 16.77
C SER A 43 -4.78 -6.61 15.85
N LEU A 44 -4.35 -5.36 15.63
CA LEU A 44 -3.08 -5.05 14.98
C LEU A 44 -1.91 -5.05 15.97
N SER A 45 -2.20 -4.78 17.25
CA SER A 45 -1.30 -4.94 18.40
C SER A 45 -2.14 -5.02 19.69
N SER A 46 -1.50 -4.98 20.86
CA SER A 46 -2.21 -4.98 22.15
C SER A 46 -3.14 -3.79 22.36
N ALA A 47 -2.90 -2.67 21.66
CA ALA A 47 -3.66 -1.43 21.82
C ALA A 47 -4.22 -0.89 20.49
N GLN A 48 -4.17 -1.66 19.42
CA GLN A 48 -4.60 -1.22 18.09
C GLN A 48 -5.54 -2.24 17.47
N ARG A 49 -6.58 -1.76 16.81
CA ARG A 49 -7.61 -2.57 16.17
C ARG A 49 -7.75 -2.19 14.70
N LEU A 50 -8.18 -3.16 13.91
CA LEU A 50 -8.61 -2.99 12.54
C LEU A 50 -9.98 -3.64 12.39
N ASP A 51 -10.92 -2.84 11.92
CA ASP A 51 -12.25 -3.27 11.52
C ASP A 51 -12.34 -3.20 9.99
N ILE A 52 -12.85 -4.26 9.36
CA ILE A 52 -12.99 -4.37 7.91
C ILE A 52 -14.42 -4.80 7.60
N ASN A 53 -15.11 -4.04 6.75
CA ASN A 53 -16.32 -4.49 6.06
C ASN A 53 -15.97 -4.73 4.60
N LEU A 54 -16.14 -5.95 4.12
CA LEU A 54 -15.80 -6.37 2.77
C LEU A 54 -17.05 -6.84 2.04
N THR A 55 -17.42 -6.13 0.99
CA THR A 55 -18.46 -6.54 0.05
C THR A 55 -17.79 -7.19 -1.16
N SER A 56 -18.22 -8.40 -1.48
CA SER A 56 -17.75 -9.13 -2.66
C SER A 56 -18.44 -8.67 -3.95
N GLY A 57 -17.87 -9.07 -5.10
CA GLY A 57 -18.49 -8.91 -6.41
C GLY A 57 -17.50 -8.42 -7.46
N THR A 58 -17.99 -8.26 -8.69
CA THR A 58 -17.21 -7.70 -9.82
C THR A 58 -16.74 -6.27 -9.58
N SER A 59 -17.35 -5.58 -8.62
CA SER A 59 -16.93 -4.28 -8.10
C SER A 59 -16.89 -4.34 -6.57
N GLY A 60 -16.11 -5.28 -6.04
CA GLY A 60 -15.93 -5.46 -4.60
C GLY A 60 -15.42 -4.19 -3.92
N LYS A 61 -15.77 -4.01 -2.65
CA LYS A 61 -15.43 -2.82 -1.87
C LYS A 61 -15.02 -3.18 -0.46
N ALA A 62 -14.07 -2.44 0.08
CA ALA A 62 -13.71 -2.50 1.48
C ALA A 62 -13.86 -1.15 2.16
N ASP A 63 -14.52 -1.14 3.31
CA ASP A 63 -14.44 -0.08 4.30
C ASP A 63 -13.56 -0.57 5.44
N MET A 64 -12.59 0.25 5.87
CA MET A 64 -11.62 -0.12 6.89
C MET A 64 -11.49 0.98 7.94
N ILE A 65 -11.46 0.60 9.21
CA ILE A 65 -11.27 1.53 10.32
C ILE A 65 -10.07 1.08 11.13
N PHE A 66 -9.08 1.96 11.23
CA PHE A 66 -7.91 1.79 12.09
C PHE A 66 -8.08 2.63 13.34
N SER A 67 -8.01 2.00 14.50
CA SER A 67 -8.22 2.66 15.80
C SER A 67 -7.20 2.22 16.84
N ALA A 68 -6.98 3.07 17.85
CA ALA A 68 -6.06 2.80 18.96
C ALA A 68 -6.74 3.07 20.31
N GLU A 69 -6.53 2.17 21.27
CA GLU A 69 -7.06 2.31 22.63
C GLU A 69 -6.51 3.57 23.31
N GLY A 70 -7.38 4.31 23.97
CA GLY A 70 -7.02 5.56 24.65
C GLY A 70 -6.86 6.77 23.73
N TYR A 71 -7.24 6.65 22.44
CA TYR A 71 -7.29 7.75 21.49
C TYR A 71 -8.67 7.82 20.83
N ASP A 72 -9.24 9.01 20.76
CA ASP A 72 -10.55 9.24 20.11
C ASP A 72 -10.43 9.32 18.58
N ASP A 73 -9.21 9.42 18.06
CA ASP A 73 -8.93 9.55 16.63
C ASP A 73 -8.86 8.17 15.96
N SER A 74 -9.51 8.04 14.81
CA SER A 74 -9.50 6.82 13.99
C SER A 74 -9.35 7.19 12.53
N LEU A 75 -8.62 6.38 11.77
CA LEU A 75 -8.55 6.52 10.32
C LEU A 75 -9.58 5.61 9.67
N THR A 76 -10.51 6.21 8.94
CA THR A 76 -11.44 5.48 8.08
C THR A 76 -10.98 5.55 6.62
N LEU A 77 -10.84 4.41 5.98
CA LEU A 77 -10.72 4.27 4.53
C LEU A 77 -12.06 3.75 4.01
N SER A 78 -12.71 4.48 3.12
CA SER A 78 -14.06 4.14 2.67
C SER A 78 -14.08 3.75 1.20
N SER A 79 -14.87 2.71 0.88
CA SER A 79 -15.16 2.26 -0.47
C SER A 79 -13.92 2.00 -1.31
N LEU A 80 -12.87 1.43 -0.71
CA LEU A 80 -11.67 1.01 -1.44
C LEU A 80 -12.06 -0.05 -2.47
N PRO A 81 -11.76 0.13 -3.76
CA PRO A 81 -11.98 -0.91 -4.76
C PRO A 81 -11.24 -2.19 -4.41
N VAL A 82 -11.91 -3.34 -4.53
CA VAL A 82 -11.33 -4.65 -4.29
C VAL A 82 -11.50 -5.52 -5.52
N LYS A 83 -10.39 -6.11 -5.96
CA LYS A 83 -10.39 -6.98 -7.12
C LYS A 83 -10.95 -8.34 -6.73
N ALA A 84 -11.94 -8.80 -7.49
CA ALA A 84 -12.35 -10.19 -7.44
C ALA A 84 -11.30 -11.07 -8.15
N VAL A 85 -10.82 -12.10 -7.45
CA VAL A 85 -9.84 -13.06 -7.94
C VAL A 85 -10.51 -14.43 -8.01
N THR A 86 -10.45 -15.04 -9.18
CA THR A 86 -10.95 -16.39 -9.38
C THR A 86 -9.82 -17.39 -9.14
N GLU A 87 -9.98 -18.22 -8.12
CA GLU A 87 -9.02 -19.26 -7.75
C GLU A 87 -9.66 -20.65 -7.87
N THR A 88 -8.86 -21.65 -8.23
CA THR A 88 -9.29 -23.05 -8.23
C THR A 88 -8.71 -23.74 -7.00
N GLY A 89 -9.58 -24.18 -6.09
CA GLY A 89 -9.20 -24.90 -4.89
C GLY A 89 -8.60 -26.27 -5.21
N THR A 90 -7.94 -26.87 -4.21
CA THR A 90 -7.32 -28.20 -4.35
C THR A 90 -8.32 -29.32 -4.67
N ASN A 91 -9.60 -29.09 -4.39
CA ASN A 91 -10.71 -29.98 -4.74
C ASN A 91 -11.26 -29.78 -6.17
N GLY A 92 -10.65 -28.89 -6.97
CA GLY A 92 -11.09 -28.58 -8.34
C GLY A 92 -12.27 -27.61 -8.43
N ALA A 93 -12.83 -27.15 -7.31
CA ALA A 93 -13.89 -26.15 -7.31
C ALA A 93 -13.29 -24.75 -7.53
N THR A 94 -14.00 -23.92 -8.30
CA THR A 94 -13.60 -22.54 -8.58
C THR A 94 -14.40 -21.60 -7.70
N TYR A 95 -13.70 -20.67 -7.06
CA TYR A 95 -14.27 -19.63 -6.21
C TYR A 95 -13.80 -18.28 -6.74
N THR A 96 -14.67 -17.27 -6.69
CA THR A 96 -14.32 -15.89 -7.04
C THR A 96 -14.46 -15.03 -5.81
N ASP A 97 -13.33 -14.64 -5.25
CA ASP A 97 -13.26 -13.97 -3.96
C ASP A 97 -12.83 -12.53 -4.15
N SER A 98 -13.50 -11.61 -3.47
CA SER A 98 -12.89 -10.31 -3.18
C SER A 98 -11.98 -10.50 -1.98
N LYS A 99 -10.71 -10.10 -2.11
CA LYS A 99 -9.67 -10.33 -1.10
C LYS A 99 -9.00 -9.02 -0.69
N VAL A 100 -8.87 -8.83 0.61
CA VAL A 100 -8.06 -7.77 1.21
C VAL A 100 -6.97 -8.42 2.06
N THR A 101 -5.74 -7.98 1.87
CA THR A 101 -4.59 -8.37 2.68
C THR A 101 -4.04 -7.16 3.39
N VAL A 102 -3.86 -7.26 4.70
CA VAL A 102 -3.24 -6.21 5.51
C VAL A 102 -1.94 -6.73 6.09
N THR A 103 -0.82 -6.18 5.65
CA THR A 103 0.52 -6.59 6.05
C THR A 103 1.16 -5.54 6.96
N PRO A 104 1.40 -5.84 8.25
CA PRO A 104 2.13 -4.94 9.13
C PRO A 104 3.60 -4.84 8.72
N LEU A 105 4.14 -3.63 8.70
CA LEU A 105 5.55 -3.35 8.45
C LEU A 105 6.14 -2.47 9.55
N ILE A 106 7.40 -2.71 9.89
CA ILE A 106 8.19 -1.82 10.74
C ILE A 106 9.42 -1.36 9.97
N ASN A 107 9.66 -0.05 9.99
CA ASN A 107 10.91 0.53 9.54
C ASN A 107 11.94 0.39 10.65
N ASP A 108 12.90 -0.52 10.48
CA ASP A 108 13.95 -0.84 11.47
C ASP A 108 14.79 0.39 11.85
N GLY A 109 14.95 1.34 10.93
CA GLY A 109 15.74 2.54 11.16
C GLY A 109 15.07 3.61 12.04
N ASN A 110 13.77 3.50 12.35
CA ASN A 110 13.09 4.46 13.24
C ASN A 110 11.96 3.85 14.09
N GLY A 111 11.71 2.54 14.01
CA GLY A 111 10.64 1.84 14.71
C GLY A 111 9.23 2.21 14.23
N GLN A 112 9.09 2.99 13.15
CA GLN A 112 7.78 3.43 12.70
C GLN A 112 7.01 2.27 12.06
N ARG A 113 5.73 2.16 12.44
CA ARG A 113 4.83 1.10 11.99
C ARG A 113 3.98 1.58 10.81
N PHE A 114 3.82 0.69 9.85
CA PHE A 114 2.96 0.86 8.69
C PHE A 114 2.09 -0.38 8.50
N TYR A 115 1.03 -0.24 7.72
CA TYR A 115 0.15 -1.32 7.30
C TYR A 115 -0.07 -1.17 5.80
N LEU A 116 0.39 -2.16 5.04
CA LEU A 116 0.08 -2.25 3.62
C LEU A 116 -1.32 -2.81 3.48
N VAL A 117 -2.22 -2.07 2.84
CA VAL A 117 -3.55 -2.51 2.45
C VAL A 117 -3.50 -2.88 0.98
N ASP A 118 -3.52 -4.18 0.71
CA ASP A 118 -3.55 -4.74 -0.63
C ASP A 118 -4.95 -5.28 -0.94
N THR A 119 -5.64 -4.65 -1.90
CA THR A 119 -6.98 -5.05 -2.33
C THR A 119 -6.97 -5.77 -3.68
N GLY A 120 -5.79 -6.00 -4.26
CA GLY A 120 -5.60 -6.50 -5.62
C GLY A 120 -6.06 -5.55 -6.74
N ASP A 121 -6.82 -4.49 -6.42
CA ASP A 121 -7.25 -3.46 -7.35
C ASP A 121 -6.30 -2.27 -7.27
N GLY A 122 -5.75 -1.86 -8.42
CA GLY A 122 -4.74 -0.81 -8.45
C GLY A 122 -5.22 0.57 -8.01
N LEU A 123 -6.52 0.79 -7.76
CA LEU A 123 -7.07 2.00 -7.15
C LEU A 123 -7.35 1.90 -5.65
N GLY A 124 -7.45 0.69 -5.10
CA GLY A 124 -7.81 0.47 -3.69
C GLY A 124 -6.63 0.26 -2.76
N MET A 125 -5.40 0.23 -3.28
CA MET A 125 -4.21 -0.05 -2.51
C MET A 125 -3.68 1.18 -1.78
N THR A 126 -3.35 1.00 -0.51
CA THR A 126 -2.99 2.10 0.40
C THR A 126 -1.91 1.66 1.39
N ILE A 127 -1.08 2.59 1.85
CA ILE A 127 -0.20 2.39 3.00
C ILE A 127 -0.67 3.30 4.12
N VAL A 128 -1.00 2.72 5.27
CA VAL A 128 -1.35 3.45 6.48
C VAL A 128 -0.13 3.52 7.39
N ALA A 129 0.20 4.68 7.93
CA ALA A 129 1.19 4.85 8.98
C ALA A 129 0.53 5.00 10.34
N TYR A 130 1.17 4.45 11.37
CA TYR A 130 0.82 4.72 12.75
C TYR A 130 1.97 5.42 13.48
N SER A 131 1.67 6.52 14.18
CA SER A 131 2.62 7.20 15.03
C SER A 131 1.91 7.99 16.12
N LYS A 132 2.43 7.92 17.35
CA LYS A 132 1.97 8.72 18.50
C LYS A 132 0.44 8.68 18.72
N GLY A 133 -0.16 7.50 18.58
CA GLY A 133 -1.59 7.30 18.83
C GLY A 133 -2.52 7.56 17.66
N SER A 134 -2.02 8.06 16.52
CA SER A 134 -2.85 8.38 15.36
C SER A 134 -2.44 7.57 14.13
N PHE A 135 -3.45 7.23 13.33
CA PHE A 135 -3.32 6.59 12.02
C PHE A 135 -3.49 7.63 10.93
N LYS A 136 -2.69 7.53 9.87
CA LYS A 136 -2.80 8.39 8.69
C LYS A 136 -2.48 7.63 7.41
N THR A 137 -3.12 8.02 6.33
CA THR A 137 -2.73 7.56 4.99
C THR A 137 -1.35 8.12 4.65
N ALA A 138 -0.37 7.24 4.46
CA ALA A 138 1.00 7.59 4.07
C ALA A 138 1.23 7.44 2.56
N PHE A 139 0.38 6.68 1.88
CA PHE A 139 0.40 6.48 0.43
C PHE A 139 -0.96 5.97 -0.04
N SER A 140 -1.38 6.37 -1.23
CA SER A 140 -2.52 5.79 -1.96
C SER A 140 -2.12 5.65 -3.42
N THR A 141 -2.42 4.52 -4.05
CA THR A 141 -2.13 4.33 -5.48
C THR A 141 -2.91 5.29 -6.37
N SER A 142 -3.96 5.93 -5.85
CA SER A 142 -4.65 7.05 -6.52
C SER A 142 -3.74 8.27 -6.76
N SER A 143 -2.54 8.33 -6.15
CA SER A 143 -1.56 9.38 -6.42
C SER A 143 -0.74 9.14 -7.69
N PHE A 144 -0.87 7.99 -8.34
CA PHE A 144 -0.18 7.72 -9.60
C PHE A 144 -0.78 8.53 -10.77
N PRO A 145 0.02 8.89 -11.77
CA PRO A 145 -0.47 9.59 -12.96
C PRO A 145 -1.35 8.70 -13.85
N GLU A 146 -1.24 7.38 -13.71
CA GLU A 146 -2.01 6.39 -14.45
C GLU A 146 -2.88 5.58 -13.49
N THR A 147 -4.02 5.09 -13.98
CA THR A 147 -4.85 4.13 -13.23
C THR A 147 -4.40 2.70 -13.55
N TYR A 148 -4.29 1.88 -12.51
CA TYR A 148 -4.00 0.45 -12.61
C TYR A 148 -5.25 -0.35 -12.27
N GLY A 149 -5.60 -1.33 -13.11
CA GLY A 149 -6.76 -2.20 -12.89
C GLY A 149 -6.48 -3.38 -11.97
N THR A 150 -5.20 -3.74 -11.82
CA THR A 150 -4.73 -4.65 -10.78
C THR A 150 -3.44 -4.13 -10.18
N GLY A 151 -3.19 -4.47 -8.91
CA GLY A 151 -1.93 -4.13 -8.26
C GLY A 151 -1.53 -5.16 -7.21
N SER A 152 -0.26 -5.11 -6.80
CA SER A 152 0.27 -5.83 -5.65
C SER A 152 1.42 -5.05 -5.01
N PHE A 153 1.63 -5.24 -3.70
CA PHE A 153 2.84 -4.80 -3.03
C PHE A 153 3.85 -5.95 -2.92
N GLU A 154 5.11 -5.65 -3.22
CA GLU A 154 6.24 -6.52 -2.87
C GLU A 154 7.08 -5.81 -1.79
N VAL A 155 7.40 -6.54 -0.72
CA VAL A 155 8.25 -6.01 0.35
C VAL A 155 9.55 -6.80 0.36
N SER A 156 10.62 -6.15 -0.05
CA SER A 156 11.97 -6.63 0.17
C SER A 156 12.56 -5.98 1.42
N LYS A 157 13.69 -6.52 1.91
CA LYS A 157 14.38 -5.92 3.05
C LYS A 157 14.71 -4.44 2.83
N LYS A 158 14.95 -3.98 1.60
CA LYS A 158 15.43 -2.60 1.33
C LYS A 158 14.42 -1.70 0.62
N ALA A 159 13.35 -2.25 0.08
CA ALA A 159 12.42 -1.51 -0.75
C ALA A 159 11.01 -2.10 -0.63
N ILE A 160 10.02 -1.22 -0.71
CA ILE A 160 8.64 -1.59 -0.98
C ILE A 160 8.41 -1.25 -2.45
N LEU A 161 7.95 -2.22 -3.23
CA LEU A 161 7.57 -2.05 -4.62
C LEU A 161 6.06 -2.13 -4.75
N PHE A 162 5.51 -1.31 -5.64
CA PHE A 162 4.18 -1.49 -6.18
C PHE A 162 4.28 -2.00 -7.61
N HIS A 163 3.60 -3.10 -7.92
CA HIS A 163 3.45 -3.61 -9.27
C HIS A 163 2.02 -3.34 -9.72
N GLY A 164 1.86 -2.56 -10.79
CA GLY A 164 0.57 -2.22 -11.36
C GLY A 164 0.43 -2.75 -12.78
N LYS A 165 -0.78 -3.16 -13.16
CA LYS A 165 -1.10 -3.56 -14.53
C LYS A 165 -2.33 -2.81 -15.03
N ASN A 166 -2.24 -2.30 -16.25
CA ASN A 166 -3.35 -1.67 -16.98
C ASN A 166 -3.33 -2.12 -18.44
N ALA A 167 -4.17 -1.50 -19.28
CA ALA A 167 -4.26 -1.82 -20.71
C ALA A 167 -2.95 -1.55 -21.48
N ASN A 168 -2.08 -0.68 -20.96
CA ASN A 168 -0.81 -0.31 -21.59
C ASN A 168 0.36 -1.22 -21.16
N GLY A 169 0.11 -2.18 -20.25
CA GLY A 169 1.09 -3.14 -19.77
C GLY A 169 1.31 -3.10 -18.26
N GLU A 170 2.48 -3.56 -17.85
CA GLU A 170 2.90 -3.64 -16.44
C GLU A 170 3.85 -2.49 -16.11
N SER A 171 3.79 -2.01 -14.87
CA SER A 171 4.67 -0.95 -14.35
C SER A 171 5.05 -1.27 -12.92
N THR A 172 6.31 -1.04 -12.58
CA THR A 172 6.80 -1.20 -11.21
C THR A 172 7.24 0.16 -10.68
N TYR A 173 6.87 0.47 -9.44
CA TYR A 173 7.27 1.68 -8.73
C TYR A 173 8.00 1.31 -7.46
N THR A 174 9.12 1.96 -7.20
CA THR A 174 9.79 1.91 -5.90
C THR A 174 9.18 2.96 -4.98
N LEU A 175 8.68 2.51 -3.83
CA LEU A 175 8.10 3.36 -2.79
C LEU A 175 9.14 3.65 -1.70
N THR A 176 9.47 4.92 -1.53
CA THR A 176 10.47 5.38 -0.57
C THR A 176 9.83 6.26 0.48
N TYR A 177 9.97 5.88 1.75
CA TYR A 177 9.44 6.65 2.86
C TYR A 177 10.25 7.94 3.10
N ASP A 178 9.60 9.10 3.03
CA ASP A 178 10.18 10.38 3.43
C ASP A 178 9.80 10.71 4.87
N LYS A 179 10.80 10.68 5.75
CA LYS A 179 10.63 10.97 7.19
C LYS A 179 10.22 12.42 7.46
N LYS A 180 10.49 13.37 6.55
CA LYS A 180 10.17 14.78 6.73
C LYS A 180 8.68 15.05 6.54
N THR A 181 8.10 14.46 5.50
CA THR A 181 6.67 14.61 5.17
C THR A 181 5.82 13.55 5.86
N GLY A 182 6.42 12.40 6.17
CA GLY A 182 5.74 11.23 6.69
C GLY A 182 4.90 10.49 5.64
N LEU A 183 5.25 10.64 4.36
CA LEU A 183 4.59 10.02 3.21
C LEU A 183 5.57 9.14 2.43
N PHE A 184 5.06 8.23 1.60
CA PHE A 184 5.88 7.55 0.60
C PHE A 184 5.87 8.31 -0.72
N ASN A 185 7.06 8.47 -1.29
CA ASN A 185 7.25 8.93 -2.66
C ASN A 185 7.40 7.72 -3.57
N ALA A 186 6.76 7.75 -4.74
CA ALA A 186 6.85 6.69 -5.72
C ALA A 186 7.68 7.12 -6.93
N ALA A 187 8.65 6.28 -7.30
CA ALA A 187 9.46 6.46 -8.51
C ALA A 187 9.24 5.27 -9.44
N LYS A 188 8.82 5.54 -10.68
CA LYS A 188 8.64 4.49 -11.71
C LYS A 188 10.01 3.89 -12.04
N ASN A 189 10.11 2.57 -12.04
CA ASN A 189 11.29 1.87 -12.51
C ASN A 189 11.36 1.98 -14.04
N ALA A 190 12.58 2.10 -14.58
CA ALA A 190 12.84 2.21 -16.01
C ALA A 190 12.63 0.89 -16.76
#